data_AF-A0A933QW50-F1
#
_entry.id   AF-A0A933QW50-F1
#
_cell.length_a   1.000
_cell.length_b   1.000
_cell.length_c   1.000
_cell.angle_alpha   90.00
_cell.angle_beta   90.00
_cell.angle_gamma   90.00
#
_symmetry.space_group_name_H-M   'P 1'
#
loop_
_entity.id
_entity.type
_entity.pdbx_description
1 polymer ?
#
loop_
_entity_poly.entity_id
_entity_poly.type
_entity_poly.pdbx_seq_one_letter_code
_entity_poly.pdbx_strand_id
1 'polypeptide(L)'
;MDQSVAELNQKIDGLTKQVQYLADQAQAAERARQDRAELMRDLMPIANDAFRLTTEQLEEIQEYVDLHDLLRLFKRLLRNGRNFDAMLDQLESAMDLLQTVGPITDSAFSKSVDLLQEAERKGYFAFARGGMQIADNIVTSFSEEDVKKLGENVVLILNVVKNMTQPEIMTFVNNTLMVASREVEKPVDTSIWALLNQMRDPAVRRGLALTMRVLSVVGAQAEGNGKSAQN
;
A
#
# COMPACT_ATOMS: atom_id res chain seq x y z
N MET A 1 -68.61 -1.92 -29.27
CA MET A 1 -67.84 -0.86 -28.59
C MET A 1 -67.03 -1.42 -27.41
N ASP A 2 -67.47 -2.51 -26.76
CA ASP A 2 -66.75 -3.09 -25.61
C ASP A 2 -65.39 -3.74 -25.91
N GLN A 3 -65.20 -4.31 -27.11
CA GLN A 3 -63.93 -4.93 -27.50
C GLN A 3 -62.76 -3.94 -27.59
N SER A 4 -63.00 -2.71 -28.08
CA SER A 4 -61.92 -1.72 -28.18
C SER A 4 -61.53 -1.16 -26.82
N VAL A 5 -62.44 -1.14 -25.86
CA VAL A 5 -62.18 -0.72 -24.47
C VAL A 5 -61.35 -1.78 -23.74
N ALA A 6 -61.61 -3.07 -24.00
CA ALA A 6 -60.83 -4.17 -23.44
C ALA A 6 -59.38 -4.22 -23.95
N GLU A 7 -59.16 -4.03 -25.26
CA GLU A 7 -57.81 -3.96 -25.84
C GLU A 7 -57.02 -2.73 -25.35
N LEU A 8 -57.71 -1.61 -25.14
CA LEU A 8 -57.09 -0.39 -24.62
C LEU A 8 -56.62 -0.59 -23.17
N ASN A 9 -57.43 -1.25 -22.33
CA ASN A 9 -57.05 -1.59 -20.96
C ASN A 9 -55.84 -2.53 -20.92
N GLN A 10 -55.77 -3.55 -21.78
CA GLN A 10 -54.59 -4.42 -21.87
C GLN A 10 -53.32 -3.66 -22.28
N LYS A 11 -53.43 -2.71 -23.22
CA LYS A 11 -52.29 -1.85 -23.59
C LYS A 11 -51.87 -0.90 -22.47
N ILE A 12 -52.83 -0.34 -21.73
CA ILE A 12 -52.56 0.50 -20.56
C ILE A 12 -51.87 -0.29 -19.45
N ASP A 13 -52.32 -1.53 -19.18
CA ASP A 13 -51.68 -2.40 -18.19
C ASP A 13 -50.26 -2.81 -18.61
N GLY A 14 -50.05 -3.08 -19.90
CA GLY A 14 -48.73 -3.38 -20.47
C GLY A 14 -47.77 -2.19 -20.37
N LEU A 15 -48.26 -0.98 -20.69
CA LEU A 15 -47.49 0.26 -20.54
C LEU A 15 -47.20 0.57 -19.06
N THR A 16 -48.16 0.33 -18.17
CA THR A 16 -47.99 0.55 -16.73
C THR A 16 -46.89 -0.33 -16.17
N LYS A 17 -46.84 -1.61 -16.57
CA LYS A 17 -45.76 -2.53 -16.18
C LYS A 17 -44.40 -2.12 -16.75
N GLN A 18 -44.35 -1.66 -18.01
CA GLN A 18 -43.10 -1.18 -18.61
C GLN A 18 -42.59 0.10 -17.93
N VAL A 19 -43.49 1.03 -17.59
CA VAL A 19 -43.14 2.25 -16.88
C VAL A 19 -42.66 1.95 -15.47
N GLN A 20 -43.28 0.99 -14.76
CA GLN A 20 -42.81 0.54 -13.44
C GLN A 20 -41.42 -0.10 -13.51
N TYR A 21 -41.19 -1.00 -14.46
CA TYR A 21 -39.87 -1.61 -14.65
C TYR A 21 -38.79 -0.57 -14.98
N LEU A 22 -39.09 0.39 -15.86
CA LEU A 22 -38.18 1.49 -16.19
C LEU A 22 -37.96 2.43 -14.99
N ALA A 23 -38.99 2.69 -14.19
CA ALA A 23 -38.87 3.50 -12.98
C ALA A 23 -37.98 2.83 -11.93
N ASP A 24 -38.11 1.52 -11.73
CA ASP A 24 -37.28 0.75 -10.80
C ASP A 24 -35.82 0.71 -11.26
N GLN A 25 -35.58 0.51 -12.57
CA GLN A 25 -34.24 0.58 -13.14
C GLN A 25 -33.63 1.98 -13.01
N ALA A 26 -34.40 3.03 -13.29
CA ALA A 26 -33.94 4.40 -13.16
C ALA A 26 -33.56 4.74 -11.72
N GLN A 27 -34.35 4.25 -10.75
CA GLN A 27 -34.07 4.47 -9.33
C GLN A 27 -32.81 3.71 -8.87
N ALA A 28 -32.62 2.47 -9.30
CA ALA A 28 -31.40 1.71 -9.01
C ALA A 28 -30.15 2.35 -9.64
N ALA A 29 -30.27 2.83 -10.88
CA ALA A 29 -29.19 3.53 -11.57
C ALA A 29 -28.83 4.86 -10.89
N GLU A 30 -29.81 5.59 -10.36
CA GLU A 30 -29.58 6.85 -9.66
C GLU A 30 -28.86 6.62 -8.32
N ARG A 31 -29.24 5.58 -7.56
CA ARG A 31 -28.52 5.19 -6.33
C ARG A 31 -27.08 4.79 -6.62
N ALA A 32 -26.85 3.96 -7.64
CA ALA A 32 -25.50 3.57 -8.04
C ALA A 32 -24.65 4.77 -8.49
N ARG A 33 -25.26 5.81 -9.07
CA ARG A 33 -24.57 7.08 -9.38
C ARG A 33 -24.22 7.87 -8.13
N GLN A 34 -25.12 7.93 -7.15
CA GLN A 34 -24.89 8.61 -5.88
C GLN A 34 -23.78 7.95 -5.08
N ASP A 35 -23.80 6.62 -4.94
CA ASP A 35 -22.77 5.85 -4.23
C ASP A 35 -21.40 6.03 -4.90
N ARG A 36 -21.36 6.03 -6.24
CA ARG A 36 -20.13 6.31 -7.01
C ARG A 36 -19.68 7.76 -6.85
N ALA A 37 -20.60 8.72 -6.78
CA ALA A 37 -20.26 10.13 -6.61
C ALA A 37 -19.71 10.41 -5.21
N GLU A 38 -20.25 9.75 -4.19
CA GLU A 38 -19.75 9.80 -2.81
C GLU A 38 -18.36 9.16 -2.69
N LEU A 39 -18.19 7.93 -3.19
CA LEU A 39 -16.89 7.27 -3.24
C LEU A 39 -15.85 8.11 -4.01
N MET A 40 -16.24 8.72 -5.12
CA MET A 40 -15.36 9.62 -5.87
C MET A 40 -15.06 10.90 -5.10
N ARG A 41 -16.02 11.48 -4.38
CA ARG A 41 -15.82 12.67 -3.56
C ARG A 41 -14.87 12.40 -2.39
N ASP A 42 -14.90 11.20 -1.83
CA ASP A 42 -14.09 10.83 -0.66
C ASP A 42 -12.69 10.34 -1.08
N LEU A 43 -12.59 9.66 -2.24
CA LEU A 43 -11.30 9.23 -2.80
C LEU A 43 -10.53 10.35 -3.52
N MET A 44 -11.21 11.33 -4.10
CA MET A 44 -10.57 12.40 -4.89
C MET A 44 -9.56 13.26 -4.10
N PRO A 45 -9.81 13.63 -2.82
CA PRO A 45 -8.83 14.31 -1.97
C PRO A 45 -7.59 13.45 -1.73
N ILE A 46 -7.77 12.18 -1.36
CA ILE A 46 -6.69 11.22 -1.09
C ILE A 46 -5.84 11.01 -2.36
N ALA A 47 -6.50 10.85 -3.50
CA ALA A 47 -5.84 10.70 -4.79
C ALA A 47 -5.08 11.98 -5.20
N ASN A 48 -5.64 13.17 -4.99
CA ASN A 48 -4.97 14.44 -5.30
C ASN A 48 -3.78 14.70 -4.36
N ASP A 49 -3.92 14.40 -3.07
CA ASP A 49 -2.86 14.58 -2.09
C ASP A 49 -1.71 13.60 -2.34
N ALA A 50 -2.01 12.34 -2.67
CA ALA A 50 -1.02 11.36 -3.10
C ALA A 50 -0.31 11.81 -4.40
N PHE A 51 -1.04 12.35 -5.37
CA PHE A 51 -0.48 12.84 -6.63
C PHE A 51 0.45 14.04 -6.40
N ARG A 52 0.08 14.98 -5.51
CA ARG A 52 0.92 16.16 -5.16
C ARG A 52 2.19 15.73 -4.44
N LEU A 53 2.08 14.86 -3.43
CA LEU A 53 3.21 14.32 -2.68
C LEU A 53 4.19 13.54 -3.57
N THR A 54 3.67 12.83 -4.57
CA THR A 54 4.49 12.07 -5.52
C THR A 54 5.12 12.97 -6.59
N THR A 55 4.50 14.11 -6.93
CA THR A 55 5.06 15.07 -7.91
C THR A 55 6.20 15.91 -7.31
N GLU A 56 6.13 16.25 -6.02
CA GLU A 56 7.18 17.03 -5.33
C GLU A 56 8.43 16.20 -4.97
N GLN A 57 8.35 14.87 -5.02
CA GLN A 57 9.38 13.96 -4.50
C GLN A 57 10.06 13.09 -5.57
N LEU A 58 9.83 13.38 -6.86
CA LEU A 58 10.34 12.59 -7.98
C LEU A 58 11.38 13.29 -8.86
N GLU A 59 12.12 14.22 -8.27
CA GLU A 59 13.32 14.78 -8.90
C GLU A 59 14.54 13.82 -8.83
N GLU A 60 14.46 12.70 -8.10
CA GLU A 60 15.63 11.83 -7.79
C GLU A 60 15.67 10.46 -8.51
N ILE A 61 14.70 10.10 -9.37
CA ILE A 61 14.72 8.81 -10.11
C ILE A 61 14.43 9.04 -11.59
N GLN A 62 15.42 9.52 -12.34
CA GLN A 62 15.29 9.85 -13.76
C GLN A 62 15.60 8.71 -14.74
N GLU A 63 16.04 7.51 -14.31
CA GLU A 63 16.77 6.68 -15.29
C GLU A 63 15.94 5.71 -16.14
N TYR A 64 14.75 5.22 -15.73
CA TYR A 64 14.00 4.26 -16.59
C TYR A 64 12.48 4.27 -16.53
N VAL A 65 11.84 4.97 -15.58
CA VAL A 65 10.37 5.01 -15.48
C VAL A 65 9.94 6.42 -15.08
N ASP A 66 9.47 7.20 -16.06
CA ASP A 66 8.85 8.49 -15.80
C ASP A 66 7.56 8.28 -15.00
N LEU A 67 7.49 8.87 -13.80
CA LEU A 67 6.26 8.90 -13.01
C LEU A 67 5.10 9.51 -13.82
N HIS A 68 5.39 10.48 -14.68
CA HIS A 68 4.42 11.04 -15.60
C HIS A 68 3.76 9.96 -16.47
N ASP A 69 4.54 9.00 -16.96
CA ASP A 69 4.05 7.89 -17.77
C ASP A 69 3.26 6.87 -16.96
N LEU A 70 3.68 6.59 -15.71
CA LEU A 70 2.92 5.73 -14.79
C LEU A 70 1.55 6.34 -14.45
N LEU A 71 1.50 7.63 -14.15
CA LEU A 71 0.26 8.35 -13.86
C LEU A 71 -0.63 8.44 -15.10
N ARG A 72 -0.03 8.59 -16.28
CA ARG A 72 -0.75 8.56 -17.56
C ARG A 72 -1.32 7.17 -17.85
N LEU A 73 -0.57 6.11 -17.56
CA LEU A 73 -1.02 4.71 -17.66
C LEU A 73 -2.16 4.45 -16.68
N PHE A 74 -2.02 4.82 -15.42
CA PHE A 74 -3.05 4.67 -14.39
C PHE A 74 -4.32 5.43 -14.75
N LYS A 75 -4.19 6.70 -15.18
CA LYS A 75 -5.31 7.50 -15.67
C LYS A 75 -5.95 6.91 -16.93
N ARG A 76 -5.14 6.33 -17.83
CA ARG A 76 -5.64 5.64 -19.03
C ARG A 76 -6.37 4.35 -18.67
N LEU A 77 -5.90 3.61 -17.67
CA LEU A 77 -6.51 2.39 -17.13
C LEU A 77 -7.88 2.71 -16.48
N LEU A 78 -7.92 3.73 -15.61
CA LEU A 78 -9.16 4.22 -15.00
C LEU A 78 -10.15 4.76 -16.04
N ARG A 79 -9.66 5.51 -17.03
CA ARG A 79 -10.50 6.05 -18.11
C ARG A 79 -11.00 4.96 -19.06
N ASN A 80 -10.22 3.91 -19.28
CA ASN A 80 -10.59 2.72 -20.05
C ASN A 80 -11.25 1.64 -19.20
N GLY A 81 -11.74 1.92 -17.99
CA GLY A 81 -12.44 0.93 -17.16
C GLY A 81 -13.57 0.20 -17.91
N ARG A 82 -14.27 0.90 -18.82
CA ARG A 82 -15.28 0.30 -19.72
C ARG A 82 -14.71 -0.69 -20.74
N ASN A 83 -13.51 -0.44 -21.25
CA ASN A 83 -12.82 -1.37 -22.15
C ASN A 83 -12.24 -2.55 -21.38
N PHE A 84 -11.89 -2.35 -20.10
CA PHE A 84 -11.50 -3.44 -19.19
C PHE A 84 -12.69 -4.36 -18.89
N ASP A 85 -13.86 -3.80 -18.60
CA ASP A 85 -15.12 -4.57 -18.47
C ASP A 85 -15.36 -5.41 -19.73
N ALA A 86 -15.31 -4.78 -20.91
CA ALA A 86 -15.51 -5.48 -22.17
C ALA A 86 -14.45 -6.56 -22.45
N MET A 87 -13.20 -6.38 -22.00
CA MET A 87 -12.16 -7.42 -22.06
C MET A 87 -12.44 -8.57 -21.08
N LEU A 88 -12.95 -8.27 -19.88
CA LEU A 88 -13.34 -9.28 -18.90
C LEU A 88 -14.52 -10.11 -19.42
N ASP A 89 -15.53 -9.48 -20.02
CA ASP A 89 -16.65 -10.16 -20.67
C ASP A 89 -16.19 -11.06 -21.84
N GLN A 90 -15.17 -10.62 -22.58
CA GLN A 90 -14.55 -11.41 -23.65
C GLN A 90 -13.74 -12.60 -23.12
N LEU A 91 -13.06 -12.43 -21.99
CA LEU A 91 -12.35 -13.51 -21.31
C LEU A 91 -13.33 -14.54 -20.76
N GLU A 92 -14.47 -14.10 -20.23
CA GLU A 92 -15.57 -14.97 -19.80
C GLU A 92 -16.13 -15.78 -20.98
N SER A 93 -16.43 -15.11 -22.09
CA SER A 93 -16.86 -15.77 -23.33
C SER A 93 -15.83 -16.75 -23.90
N ALA A 94 -14.54 -16.44 -23.77
CA ALA A 94 -13.46 -17.34 -24.18
C ALA A 94 -13.33 -18.54 -23.23
N MET A 95 -13.54 -18.35 -21.93
CA MET A 95 -13.57 -19.44 -20.94
C MET A 95 -14.77 -20.37 -21.16
N ASP A 96 -15.94 -19.84 -21.49
CA ASP A 96 -17.13 -20.63 -21.85
C ASP A 96 -16.88 -21.48 -23.11
N LEU A 97 -16.18 -20.90 -24.09
CA LEU A 97 -15.79 -21.60 -25.31
C LEU A 97 -14.75 -22.70 -25.04
N LEU A 98 -13.81 -22.46 -24.13
CA LEU A 98 -12.82 -23.46 -23.67
C LEU A 98 -13.47 -24.62 -22.90
N GLN A 99 -14.52 -24.35 -22.12
CA GLN A 99 -15.31 -25.39 -21.46
C GLN A 99 -16.13 -26.23 -22.44
N THR A 100 -16.56 -25.63 -23.55
CA THR A 100 -17.39 -26.30 -24.57
C THR A 100 -16.56 -27.17 -25.54
N VAL A 101 -15.26 -26.89 -25.72
CA VAL A 101 -14.36 -27.63 -26.63
C VAL A 101 -13.51 -28.64 -25.85
N GLY A 102 -14.15 -29.75 -25.45
CA GLY A 102 -13.61 -30.74 -24.52
C GLY A 102 -12.30 -31.50 -24.85
N PRO A 103 -11.85 -31.74 -26.11
CA PRO A 103 -10.65 -32.57 -26.33
C PRO A 103 -9.33 -31.82 -26.64
N ILE A 104 -9.35 -30.50 -26.88
CA ILE A 104 -8.12 -29.73 -27.20
C ILE A 104 -7.50 -29.10 -25.94
N THR A 105 -8.29 -28.95 -24.88
CA THR A 105 -7.92 -28.28 -23.63
C THR A 105 -7.13 -29.15 -22.65
N ASP A 106 -7.16 -30.48 -22.73
CA ASP A 106 -6.47 -31.36 -21.77
C ASP A 106 -4.97 -31.06 -21.63
N SER A 107 -4.28 -30.77 -22.72
CA SER A 107 -2.84 -30.46 -22.69
C SER A 107 -2.53 -29.07 -22.11
N ALA A 108 -3.38 -28.08 -22.36
CA ALA A 108 -3.23 -26.72 -21.84
C ALA A 108 -3.66 -26.65 -20.36
N PHE A 109 -4.71 -27.38 -20.00
CA PHE A 109 -5.18 -27.54 -18.63
C PHE A 109 -4.13 -28.28 -17.79
N SER A 110 -3.59 -29.39 -18.29
CA SER A 110 -2.53 -30.14 -17.61
C SER A 110 -1.28 -29.27 -17.39
N LYS A 111 -0.84 -28.51 -18.42
CA LYS A 111 0.25 -27.53 -18.24
C LYS A 111 -0.06 -26.44 -17.23
N SER A 112 -1.30 -25.99 -17.15
CA SER A 112 -1.71 -24.98 -16.16
C SER A 112 -1.69 -25.57 -14.75
N VAL A 113 -2.15 -26.82 -14.59
CA VAL A 113 -2.06 -27.55 -13.31
C VAL A 113 -0.61 -27.76 -12.91
N ASP A 114 0.27 -28.15 -13.83
CA ASP A 114 1.71 -28.31 -13.58
C ASP A 114 2.37 -26.98 -13.15
N LEU A 115 2.03 -25.87 -13.83
CA LEU A 115 2.52 -24.54 -13.47
C LEU A 115 2.02 -24.09 -12.09
N LEU A 116 0.75 -24.36 -11.76
CA LEU A 116 0.18 -24.07 -10.46
C LEU A 116 0.80 -24.95 -9.36
N GLN A 117 1.04 -26.23 -9.63
CA GLN A 117 1.75 -27.13 -8.71
C GLN A 117 3.20 -26.69 -8.51
N GLU A 118 3.88 -26.24 -9.56
CA GLU A 118 5.24 -25.73 -9.45
C GLU A 118 5.28 -24.41 -8.67
N ALA A 119 4.30 -23.54 -8.87
CA ALA A 119 4.12 -22.33 -8.08
C ALA A 119 3.84 -22.64 -6.61
N GLU A 120 3.03 -23.65 -6.32
CA GLU A 120 2.77 -24.14 -4.97
C GLU A 120 4.01 -24.74 -4.33
N ARG A 121 4.75 -25.60 -5.05
CA ARG A 121 6.00 -26.19 -4.58
C ARG A 121 7.09 -25.16 -4.31
N LYS A 122 7.15 -24.10 -5.14
CA LYS A 122 8.07 -22.96 -4.94
C LYS A 122 7.59 -22.01 -3.82
N GLY A 123 6.40 -22.23 -3.25
CA GLY A 123 5.89 -21.48 -2.11
C GLY A 123 5.21 -20.16 -2.46
N TYR A 124 4.91 -19.88 -3.73
CA TYR A 124 4.24 -18.64 -4.14
C TYR A 124 2.88 -18.49 -3.47
N PHE A 125 2.10 -19.57 -3.32
CA PHE A 125 0.82 -19.53 -2.60
C PHE A 125 0.97 -19.32 -1.09
N ALA A 126 2.05 -19.82 -0.48
CA ALA A 126 2.35 -19.57 0.93
C ALA A 126 2.75 -18.10 1.14
N PHE A 127 3.59 -17.56 0.27
CA PHE A 127 3.97 -16.15 0.26
C PHE A 127 2.75 -15.24 0.04
N ALA A 128 1.90 -15.53 -0.95
CA ALA A 128 0.70 -14.75 -1.23
C ALA A 128 -0.29 -14.76 -0.06
N ARG A 129 -0.53 -15.92 0.55
CA ARG A 129 -1.37 -16.03 1.77
C ARG A 129 -0.77 -15.29 2.95
N GLY A 130 0.54 -15.43 3.17
CA GLY A 130 1.26 -14.68 4.21
C GLY A 130 1.17 -13.17 3.98
N GLY A 131 1.32 -12.72 2.73
CA GLY A 131 1.17 -11.33 2.32
C GLY A 131 -0.24 -10.80 2.56
N MET A 132 -1.28 -11.58 2.22
CA MET A 132 -2.67 -11.23 2.54
C MET A 132 -2.90 -11.11 4.05
N GLN A 133 -2.36 -12.03 4.85
CA GLN A 133 -2.50 -11.97 6.30
C GLN A 133 -1.77 -10.77 6.91
N ILE A 134 -0.60 -10.41 6.39
CA ILE A 134 0.11 -9.18 6.77
C ILE A 134 -0.72 -7.96 6.38
N ALA A 135 -1.29 -7.92 5.18
CA ALA A 135 -2.13 -6.83 4.74
C ALA A 135 -3.40 -6.70 5.60
N ASP A 136 -4.06 -7.81 5.94
CA ASP A 136 -5.22 -7.86 6.82
C ASP A 136 -4.86 -7.38 8.23
N ASN A 137 -3.71 -7.82 8.77
CA ASN A 137 -3.20 -7.32 10.04
C ASN A 137 -2.90 -5.81 9.99
N ILE A 138 -2.36 -5.30 8.89
CA ILE A 138 -2.14 -3.85 8.73
C ILE A 138 -3.49 -3.11 8.67
N VAL A 139 -4.46 -3.59 7.89
CA VAL A 139 -5.78 -2.95 7.78
C VAL A 139 -6.57 -3.01 9.08
N THR A 140 -6.41 -4.07 9.88
CA THR A 140 -7.09 -4.23 11.18
C THR A 140 -6.38 -3.53 12.33
N SER A 141 -5.04 -3.40 12.26
CA SER A 141 -4.24 -2.77 13.33
C SER A 141 -4.06 -1.28 13.15
N PHE A 142 -4.17 -0.77 11.92
CA PHE A 142 -4.03 0.64 11.61
C PHE A 142 -5.40 1.23 11.30
N SER A 143 -5.78 2.27 12.05
CA SER A 143 -6.97 3.05 11.73
C SER A 143 -6.77 3.87 10.45
N GLU A 144 -7.85 4.38 9.87
CA GLU A 144 -7.79 5.31 8.72
C GLU A 144 -6.88 6.51 9.01
N GLU A 145 -6.88 6.99 10.26
CA GLU A 145 -6.01 8.08 10.70
C GLU A 145 -4.54 7.68 10.75
N ASP A 146 -4.24 6.43 11.11
CA ASP A 146 -2.86 5.92 11.12
C ASP A 146 -2.33 5.73 9.69
N VAL A 147 -3.17 5.27 8.76
CA VAL A 147 -2.83 5.17 7.34
C VAL A 147 -2.57 6.55 6.75
N LYS A 148 -3.37 7.55 7.13
CA LYS A 148 -3.16 8.95 6.72
C LYS A 148 -1.84 9.51 7.25
N LYS A 149 -1.57 9.35 8.55
CA LYS A 149 -0.28 9.76 9.16
C LYS A 149 0.91 9.03 8.53
N LEU A 150 0.75 7.75 8.20
CA LEU A 150 1.76 6.98 7.50
C LEU A 150 2.02 7.54 6.11
N GLY A 151 0.96 7.86 5.35
CA GLY A 151 1.06 8.49 4.04
C GLY A 151 1.75 9.86 4.09
N GLU A 152 1.39 10.70 5.07
CA GLU A 152 2.01 12.02 5.28
C GLU A 152 3.50 11.92 5.64
N ASN A 153 3.92 10.85 6.32
CA ASN A 153 5.29 10.64 6.76
C ASN A 153 6.04 9.54 6.00
N VAL A 154 5.49 9.04 4.89
CA VAL A 154 6.04 7.87 4.17
C VAL A 154 7.44 8.16 3.65
N VAL A 155 7.68 9.37 3.15
CA VAL A 155 8.99 9.81 2.65
C VAL A 155 10.02 9.86 3.77
N LEU A 156 9.65 10.37 4.95
CA LEU A 156 10.54 10.38 6.12
C LEU A 156 10.90 8.96 6.54
N ILE A 157 9.92 8.07 6.62
CA ILE A 157 10.14 6.67 6.99
C ILE A 157 11.02 5.97 5.95
N LEU A 158 10.75 6.12 4.66
CA LEU A 158 11.56 5.55 3.59
C LEU A 158 12.99 6.09 3.61
N ASN A 159 13.18 7.38 3.88
CA ASN A 159 14.51 7.96 4.06
C ASN A 159 15.23 7.42 5.30
N VAL A 160 14.52 7.21 6.42
CA VAL A 160 15.10 6.56 7.60
C VAL A 160 15.51 5.13 7.28
N VAL A 161 14.66 4.35 6.62
CA VAL A 161 14.99 2.99 6.20
C VAL A 161 16.20 2.99 5.25
N LYS A 162 16.19 3.84 4.20
CA LYS A 162 17.31 4.04 3.28
C LYS A 162 18.60 4.35 4.05
N ASN A 163 18.54 5.27 5.00
CA ASN A 163 19.67 5.69 5.83
C ASN A 163 20.17 4.59 6.75
N MET A 164 19.28 3.81 7.36
CA MET A 164 19.65 2.67 8.20
C MET A 164 20.24 1.51 7.39
N THR A 165 19.81 1.34 6.14
CA THR A 165 20.37 0.34 5.22
C THR A 165 21.69 0.78 4.56
N GLN A 166 22.19 1.98 4.84
CA GLN A 166 23.50 2.41 4.34
C GLN A 166 24.61 1.48 4.88
N PRO A 167 25.61 1.12 4.05
CA PRO A 167 26.68 0.17 4.41
C PRO A 167 27.40 0.52 5.71
N GLU A 168 27.61 1.80 5.97
CA GLU A 168 28.30 2.32 7.14
C GLU A 168 27.53 2.03 8.43
N ILE A 169 26.21 2.25 8.42
CA ILE A 169 25.32 1.99 9.56
C ILE A 169 25.19 0.49 9.80
N MET A 170 24.98 -0.28 8.73
CA MET A 170 24.89 -1.75 8.83
C MET A 170 26.17 -2.36 9.39
N THR A 171 27.33 -1.87 8.95
CA THR A 171 28.64 -2.31 9.43
C THR A 171 28.85 -1.91 10.89
N PHE A 172 28.48 -0.69 11.28
CA PHE A 172 28.54 -0.25 12.67
C PHE A 172 27.66 -1.10 13.58
N VAL A 173 26.41 -1.38 13.19
CA VAL A 173 25.46 -2.20 13.95
C VAL A 173 26.01 -3.63 14.10
N ASN A 174 26.43 -4.27 13.00
CA ASN A 174 26.97 -5.63 13.04
C ASN A 174 28.24 -5.74 13.91
N ASN A 175 29.16 -4.79 13.78
CA ASN A 175 30.38 -4.76 14.58
C ASN A 175 30.08 -4.55 16.07
N THR A 176 29.14 -3.66 16.38
CA THR A 176 28.74 -3.37 17.77
C THR A 176 28.03 -4.57 18.39
N LEU A 177 27.12 -5.24 17.66
CA LEU A 177 26.45 -6.45 18.14
C LEU A 177 27.44 -7.60 18.38
N MET A 178 28.45 -7.74 17.53
CA MET A 178 29.50 -8.76 17.70
C MET A 178 30.36 -8.50 18.96
N VAL A 179 30.68 -7.24 19.24
CA VAL A 179 31.45 -6.85 20.44
C VAL A 179 30.60 -6.93 21.70
N ALA A 180 29.36 -6.42 21.65
CA ALA A 180 28.43 -6.44 22.77
C ALA A 180 28.08 -7.87 23.19
N SER A 181 27.81 -8.77 22.23
CA SER A 181 27.52 -10.18 22.52
C SER A 181 28.67 -10.87 23.28
N ARG A 182 29.92 -10.49 23.03
CA ARG A 182 31.11 -11.03 23.72
C ARG A 182 31.37 -10.41 25.09
N GLU A 183 30.92 -9.18 25.32
CA GLU A 183 31.11 -8.44 26.58
C GLU A 183 29.97 -8.68 27.57
N VAL A 184 28.74 -8.94 27.10
CA VAL A 184 27.55 -9.21 27.94
C VAL A 184 27.69 -10.51 28.75
N GLU A 185 28.51 -11.46 28.31
CA GLU A 185 28.79 -12.71 29.05
C GLU A 185 29.76 -12.52 30.22
N LYS A 186 30.46 -11.38 30.30
CA LYS A 186 31.41 -11.11 31.39
C LYS A 186 30.69 -10.44 32.56
N PRO A 187 30.93 -10.88 33.81
CA PRO A 187 30.36 -10.20 34.98
C PRO A 187 30.88 -8.76 35.03
N VAL A 188 29.94 -7.81 35.14
CA VAL A 188 30.26 -6.38 35.25
C VAL A 188 30.60 -6.08 36.70
N ASP A 189 31.85 -5.71 36.97
CA ASP A 189 32.24 -5.21 38.30
C ASP A 189 31.66 -3.81 38.54
N THR A 190 30.56 -3.75 39.29
CA THR A 190 29.81 -2.52 39.58
C THR A 190 30.35 -1.72 40.77
N SER A 191 31.49 -2.11 41.34
CA SER A 191 32.06 -1.39 42.48
C SER A 191 32.47 0.04 42.08
N ILE A 192 32.20 1.02 42.95
CA ILE A 192 32.48 2.46 42.70
C ILE A 192 33.96 2.68 42.33
N TRP A 193 34.86 1.90 42.92
CA TRP A 193 36.29 1.97 42.64
C TRP A 193 36.66 1.38 41.28
N ALA A 194 36.04 0.25 40.89
CA ALA A 194 36.22 -0.33 39.57
C ALA A 194 35.73 0.62 38.46
N LEU A 195 34.58 1.26 38.65
CA LEU A 195 34.04 2.27 37.72
C LEU A 195 34.97 3.48 37.58
N LEU A 196 35.50 4.00 38.69
CA LEU A 196 36.50 5.08 38.67
C LEU A 196 37.77 4.67 37.90
N ASN A 197 38.20 3.42 38.05
CA ASN A 197 39.35 2.90 37.32
C ASN A 197 39.04 2.70 35.83
N GLN A 198 37.83 2.26 35.47
CA GLN A 198 37.37 2.15 34.07
C GLN A 198 37.28 3.51 33.37
N MET A 199 36.90 4.58 34.08
CA MET A 199 36.95 5.94 33.52
C MET A 199 38.38 6.41 33.20
N ARG A 200 39.42 5.74 33.72
CA ARG A 200 40.80 6.02 33.31
C ARG A 200 41.14 5.44 31.94
N ASP A 201 40.36 4.51 31.41
CA ASP A 201 40.57 3.94 30.07
C ASP A 201 40.37 5.01 28.98
N PRO A 202 41.34 5.22 28.07
CA PRO A 202 41.22 6.17 26.98
C PRO A 202 40.02 5.89 26.04
N ALA A 203 39.61 4.63 25.85
CA ALA A 203 38.44 4.28 25.05
C ALA A 203 37.14 4.74 25.71
N VAL A 204 37.00 4.54 27.03
CA VAL A 204 35.83 4.98 27.81
C VAL A 204 35.73 6.50 27.80
N ARG A 205 36.84 7.22 27.99
CA ARG A 205 36.84 8.70 27.93
C ARG A 205 36.47 9.22 26.55
N ARG A 206 36.95 8.57 25.47
CA ARG A 206 36.56 8.91 24.09
C ARG A 206 35.07 8.69 23.88
N GLY A 207 34.52 7.56 24.35
CA GLY A 207 33.09 7.28 24.30
C GLY A 207 32.27 8.34 25.02
N LEU A 208 32.59 8.64 26.28
CA LEU A 208 31.92 9.68 27.07
C LEU A 208 32.00 11.07 26.42
N ALA A 209 33.15 11.43 25.85
CA ALA A 209 33.31 12.71 25.15
C ALA A 209 32.43 12.79 23.89
N LEU A 210 32.31 11.70 23.13
CA LEU A 210 31.42 11.61 21.98
C LEU A 210 29.96 11.71 22.39
N THR A 211 29.54 10.99 23.45
CA THR A 211 28.18 11.06 23.99
C THR A 211 27.84 12.47 24.45
N MET A 212 28.75 13.13 25.19
CA MET A 212 28.58 14.52 25.60
C MET A 212 28.48 15.48 24.42
N ARG A 213 29.23 15.24 23.34
CA ARG A 213 29.13 16.03 22.10
C ARG A 213 27.78 15.85 21.41
N VAL A 214 27.28 14.61 21.30
CA VAL A 214 25.94 14.35 20.74
C VAL A 214 24.87 15.03 21.59
N LEU A 215 24.93 14.91 22.91
CA LEU A 215 24.02 15.58 23.84
C LEU A 215 24.06 17.11 23.68
N SER A 216 25.25 17.70 23.48
CA SER A 216 25.39 19.13 23.24
C SER A 216 24.73 19.59 21.93
N VAL A 217 24.79 18.78 20.88
CA VAL A 217 24.15 19.07 19.58
C VAL A 217 22.62 19.00 19.72
N VAL A 218 22.12 17.98 20.41
CA VAL A 218 20.68 17.82 20.67
C VAL A 218 20.15 19.00 21.51
N GLY A 219 20.90 19.41 22.55
CA GLY A 219 20.56 20.57 23.37
C GLY A 219 20.52 21.88 22.57
N ALA A 220 21.48 22.09 21.68
CA ALA A 220 21.53 23.28 20.83
C ALA A 220 20.38 23.33 19.80
N GLN A 221 19.95 22.17 19.26
CA GLN A 221 18.79 22.10 18.37
C GLN A 221 17.46 22.38 19.10
N ALA A 222 17.33 21.96 20.36
CA ALA A 222 16.14 22.24 21.17
C ALA A 222 15.95 23.75 21.42
N GLU A 223 17.04 24.50 21.61
CA GLU A 223 17.00 25.97 21.73
C GLU A 223 16.71 26.68 20.40
N GLY A 224 17.18 26.13 19.28
CA GLY A 224 16.94 26.69 17.94
C GLY A 224 15.48 26.61 17.48
N ASN A 225 14.81 25.47 17.73
CA ASN A 225 13.40 25.29 17.38
C ASN A 225 12.43 26.12 18.25
N GLY A 226 12.85 26.53 19.45
CA GLY A 226 12.06 27.43 20.31
C GLY A 226 12.00 28.88 19.82
N LYS A 227 12.99 29.34 19.03
CA LYS A 227 13.03 30.70 18.49
C LYS A 227 12.26 30.85 17.17
N SER A 228 12.09 29.77 16.41
CA SER A 228 11.33 29.74 15.15
C SER A 228 9.82 29.77 15.35
N ALA A 229 9.32 29.53 16.58
CA ALA A 229 7.89 29.50 16.91
C ALA A 229 7.35 30.84 17.45
N GLN A 230 8.16 31.92 17.47
CA GLN A 230 7.78 33.24 18.00
C GLN A 230 7.71 34.38 16.96
N ASN A 231 7.82 34.08 15.66
CA ASN A 231 7.62 35.08 14.60
C ASN A 231 6.49 34.68 13.65
#